data_AF-A0A1V5TMI2-F1
#
_entry.id   AF-A0A1V5TMI2-F1
#
_cell.length_a   1.000
_cell.length_b   1.000
_cell.length_c   1.000
_cell.angle_alpha   90.00
_cell.angle_beta   90.00
_cell.angle_gamma   90.00
#
_symmetry.space_group_name_H-M   'P 1'
#
loop_
_entity.id
_entity.type
_entity.pdbx_description
1 polymer ?
#
loop_
_entity_poly.entity_id
_entity_poly.type
_entity_poly.pdbx_seq_one_letter_code
_entity_poly.pdbx_strand_id
1 'polypeptide(L)'
;MEIEPVVEFIIKARKRGYRDDAIVRSLLDKGYAEEIVLSAKAIAGKPKRIDKRYKAVKDTRTSIVIVLEDWLKDVLERMAEHDGLSLYNEVKKTLIRGIPLEYANAKTKRQTRIRKKLTPEQNALRRITNDKSEKGVKKVRKKAARKLKKIIRKNERLRRRNERV
;
A
#
# COMPACT_ATOMS: atom_id res chain seq x y z
N MET A 1 43.41 12.72 13.96
CA MET A 1 42.11 13.12 13.37
C MET A 1 41.02 12.81 14.38
N GLU A 2 40.18 13.78 14.70
CA GLU A 2 39.09 13.61 15.66
C GLU A 2 37.95 12.81 15.03
N ILE A 3 37.43 11.80 15.74
CA ILE A 3 36.37 10.90 15.26
C ILE A 3 34.99 11.58 15.33
N GLU A 4 34.77 12.48 16.29
CA GLU A 4 33.50 13.18 16.54
C GLU A 4 32.90 13.88 15.30
N PRO A 5 33.65 14.70 14.52
CA PRO A 5 33.09 15.35 13.32
C PRO A 5 32.68 14.35 12.24
N VAL A 6 33.34 13.20 12.15
CA VAL A 6 33.01 12.12 11.22
C VAL A 6 31.70 11.43 11.65
N VAL A 7 31.53 11.20 12.95
CA VAL A 7 30.29 10.65 13.53
C VAL A 7 29.10 11.57 13.25
N GLU A 8 29.24 12.87 13.50
CA GLU A 8 28.18 13.85 13.24
C GLU A 8 27.80 13.90 11.76
N PHE A 9 28.79 13.86 10.87
CA PHE A 9 28.56 13.83 9.43
C PHE A 9 27.74 12.59 9.02
N ILE A 10 28.12 11.41 9.53
CA ILE A 10 27.40 10.15 9.25
C ILE A 10 25.96 10.23 9.75
N ILE A 11 25.71 10.74 10.96
CA ILE A 11 24.37 10.91 11.52
C ILE A 11 23.53 11.86 10.64
N LYS A 12 24.09 13.01 10.25
CA LYS A 12 23.41 14.02 9.43
C LYS A 12 23.08 13.50 8.02
N ALA A 13 24.00 12.76 7.40
CA ALA A 13 23.79 12.15 6.10
C ALA A 13 22.73 11.04 6.15
N ARG A 14 22.73 10.20 7.19
CA ARG A 14 21.67 9.19 7.40
C ARG A 14 20.30 9.81 7.64
N LYS A 15 20.20 10.90 8.42
CA LYS A 15 18.95 11.66 8.61
C LYS A 15 18.39 12.21 7.28
N ARG A 16 19.26 12.53 6.32
CA ARG A 16 18.89 12.98 4.97
C ARG A 16 18.54 11.82 4.02
N GLY A 17 18.79 10.57 4.42
CA GLY A 17 18.42 9.37 3.65
C GLY A 17 19.49 8.87 2.68
N TYR A 18 20.74 9.32 2.81
CA TYR A 18 21.85 8.79 2.01
C TYR A 18 22.20 7.35 2.41
N ARG A 19 22.64 6.55 1.43
CA ARG A 19 23.09 5.16 1.67
C ARG A 19 24.47 5.17 2.32
N ASP A 20 24.69 4.23 3.24
CA ASP A 20 25.96 4.10 3.97
C ASP A 20 27.17 3.98 3.04
N ASP A 21 27.07 3.24 1.93
CA ASP A 21 28.18 3.09 0.98
C ASP A 21 28.59 4.42 0.32
N ALA A 22 27.62 5.30 0.06
CA ALA A 22 27.87 6.63 -0.49
C ALA A 22 28.48 7.57 0.56
N ILE A 23 28.08 7.44 1.82
CA ILE A 23 28.62 8.20 2.94
C ILE A 23 30.09 7.81 3.18
N VAL A 24 30.38 6.50 3.19
CA VAL A 24 31.75 5.98 3.37
C VAL A 24 32.66 6.43 2.24
N ARG A 25 32.23 6.27 0.97
CA ARG A 25 33.01 6.77 -0.19
C ARG A 25 33.29 8.27 -0.11
N SER A 26 32.27 9.07 0.21
CA SER A 26 32.45 10.53 0.33
C SER A 26 33.43 10.93 1.46
N LEU A 27 33.58 10.13 2.51
CA LEU A 27 34.55 10.40 3.58
C LEU A 27 35.97 9.96 3.17
N LEU A 28 36.10 8.82 2.49
CA LEU A 28 37.37 8.37 1.92
C LEU A 28 37.89 9.36 0.87
N ASP A 29 37.01 9.86 -0.02
CA ASP A 29 37.33 10.86 -1.04
C ASP A 29 37.80 12.20 -0.43
N LYS A 30 37.40 12.48 0.82
CA LYS A 30 37.84 13.67 1.59
C LYS A 30 39.15 13.44 2.35
N GLY A 31 39.78 12.27 2.18
CA GLY A 31 41.06 11.92 2.81
C GLY A 31 40.94 11.42 4.25
N TYR A 32 39.77 11.04 4.73
CA TYR A 32 39.64 10.40 6.05
C TYR A 32 40.12 8.95 5.98
N ALA A 33 40.92 8.52 6.96
CA ALA A 33 41.41 7.16 7.05
C ALA A 33 40.26 6.15 7.21
N GLU A 34 40.37 5.00 6.55
CA GLU A 34 39.31 3.98 6.53
C GLU A 34 38.96 3.47 7.94
N GLU A 35 39.95 3.27 8.79
CA GLU A 35 39.77 2.84 10.19
C GLU A 35 38.92 3.84 11.00
N ILE A 36 39.12 5.14 10.76
CA ILE A 36 38.37 6.22 11.41
C ILE A 36 36.93 6.23 10.92
N VAL A 37 36.72 6.05 9.61
CA VAL A 37 35.37 6.01 9.01
C VAL A 37 34.58 4.78 9.50
N LEU A 38 35.23 3.62 9.59
CA LEU A 38 34.60 2.40 10.11
C LEU A 38 34.26 2.51 11.60
N SER A 39 35.18 3.06 12.39
CA SER A 39 34.97 3.32 13.82
C SER A 39 33.84 4.33 14.05
N ALA A 40 33.83 5.43 13.31
CA ALA A 40 32.79 6.45 13.37
C ALA A 40 31.41 5.90 12.92
N LYS A 41 31.39 5.01 11.92
CA LYS A 41 30.16 4.34 11.47
C LYS A 41 29.58 3.41 12.54
N ALA A 42 30.43 2.71 13.29
CA ALA A 42 30.03 1.87 14.41
C ALA A 42 29.44 2.71 15.56
N ILE A 43 30.09 3.83 15.90
CA ILE A 43 29.64 4.78 16.94
C ILE A 43 28.32 5.45 16.54
N ALA A 44 28.16 5.84 15.28
CA ALA A 44 26.93 6.45 14.75
C ALA A 44 25.72 5.49 14.72
N GLY A 45 25.89 4.21 15.09
CA GLY A 45 24.82 3.21 15.19
C GLY A 45 24.25 2.78 13.83
N LYS A 46 23.05 2.17 13.82
CA LYS A 46 22.29 1.89 12.58
C LYS A 46 21.30 3.02 12.31
N PRO A 47 21.01 3.36 11.05
CA PRO A 47 19.95 4.33 10.75
C PRO A 47 18.63 3.84 11.35
N LYS A 48 18.02 4.63 12.24
CA LYS A 48 16.63 4.39 12.67
C LYS A 48 15.80 4.31 11.40
N ARG A 49 15.17 3.16 11.14
CA ARG A 49 14.22 3.00 10.04
C ARG A 49 13.09 3.99 10.29
N ILE A 50 13.14 5.14 9.63
CA ILE A 50 11.99 6.01 9.52
C ILE A 50 11.07 5.28 8.55
N ASP A 51 10.05 4.63 9.08
CA ASP A 51 8.93 4.17 8.25
C ASP A 51 8.43 5.38 7.48
N LYS A 52 8.65 5.38 6.15
CA LYS A 52 8.22 6.46 5.25
C LYS A 52 6.71 6.71 5.27
N ARG A 53 5.95 5.88 6.00
CA ARG A 53 4.52 6.04 6.28
C ARG A 53 4.22 7.12 7.32
N TYR A 54 5.22 7.58 8.08
CA TYR A 54 5.09 8.59 9.13
C TYR A 54 5.81 9.89 8.77
N LYS A 55 5.73 10.34 7.52
CA LYS A 55 5.83 11.79 7.27
C LYS A 55 4.51 12.36 7.76
N ALA A 56 4.49 12.80 9.01
CA ALA A 56 3.45 13.71 9.50
C ALA A 56 3.34 14.84 8.47
N VAL A 57 2.22 14.84 7.76
CA VAL A 57 1.79 15.95 6.93
C VAL A 57 1.78 17.13 7.90
N LYS A 58 2.69 18.09 7.71
CA LYS A 58 2.54 19.38 8.39
C LYS A 58 1.15 19.87 7.96
N ASP A 59 0.25 20.04 8.92
CA ASP A 59 -1.06 20.66 8.71
C ASP A 59 -0.84 22.12 8.29
N THR A 60 -0.42 22.33 7.05
CA THR A 60 -0.67 23.60 6.39
C THR A 60 -2.18 23.65 6.23
N ARG A 61 -2.84 24.49 7.04
CA ARG A 61 -4.22 24.93 6.82
C ARG A 61 -4.29 25.69 5.49
N THR A 62 -4.09 25.00 4.38
CA THR A 62 -4.48 25.47 3.07
C THR A 62 -5.99 25.31 3.01
N SER A 63 -6.71 26.40 3.28
CA SER A 63 -8.14 26.49 3.00
C SER A 63 -8.32 26.36 1.49
N ILE A 64 -8.97 25.29 1.05
CA ILE A 64 -9.34 25.10 -0.35
C ILE A 64 -10.77 25.58 -0.48
N VAL A 65 -11.00 26.59 -1.31
CA VAL A 65 -12.35 27.02 -1.72
C VAL A 65 -12.73 26.21 -2.95
N ILE A 66 -13.85 25.50 -2.86
CA ILE A 66 -14.39 24.69 -3.96
C ILE A 66 -15.63 25.41 -4.48
N VAL A 67 -15.60 25.82 -5.75
CA VAL A 67 -16.77 26.35 -6.45
C VAL A 67 -17.49 25.17 -7.10
N LEU A 68 -18.76 24.98 -6.75
CA LEU A 68 -19.61 23.93 -7.29
C LEU A 68 -20.60 24.55 -8.28
N GLU A 69 -20.87 23.84 -9.37
CA GLU A 69 -22.02 24.15 -10.24
C GLU A 69 -23.33 23.85 -9.48
N ASP A 70 -24.38 24.62 -9.75
CA ASP A 70 -25.65 24.53 -9.00
C ASP A 70 -26.22 23.11 -8.95
N TRP A 71 -26.28 22.41 -10.08
CA TRP A 71 -26.78 21.04 -10.12
C TRP A 71 -25.94 20.06 -9.27
N LEU A 72 -24.63 20.31 -9.13
CA LEU A 72 -23.74 19.47 -8.35
C LEU A 72 -23.93 19.74 -6.85
N LYS A 73 -24.14 21.00 -6.49
CA LYS A 73 -24.47 21.41 -5.13
C LYS A 73 -25.78 20.73 -4.68
N ASP A 74 -26.85 20.84 -5.47
CA ASP A 74 -28.16 20.25 -5.16
C ASP A 74 -28.12 18.71 -5.03
N VAL A 75 -27.23 18.06 -5.78
CA VAL A 75 -27.02 16.61 -5.70
C VAL A 75 -26.29 16.25 -4.41
N LEU A 76 -25.23 16.99 -4.07
CA LEU A 76 -24.43 16.73 -2.88
C LEU A 76 -25.20 17.02 -1.59
N GLU A 77 -26.07 18.04 -1.60
CA GLU A 77 -26.96 18.33 -0.46
C GLU A 77 -27.94 17.19 -0.22
N ARG A 78 -28.61 16.69 -1.27
CA ARG A 78 -29.49 15.51 -1.16
C ARG A 78 -28.76 14.24 -0.70
N MET A 79 -27.55 14.02 -1.19
CA MET A 79 -26.72 12.90 -0.74
C MET A 79 -26.30 13.05 0.73
N ALA A 80 -25.98 14.28 1.16
CA ALA A 80 -25.61 14.57 2.54
C ALA A 80 -26.80 14.34 3.48
N GLU A 81 -28.00 14.77 3.11
CA GLU A 81 -29.24 14.51 3.86
C GLU A 81 -29.53 13.01 3.97
N HIS A 82 -29.45 12.28 2.85
CA HIS A 82 -29.68 10.82 2.83
C HIS A 82 -28.70 10.07 3.74
N ASP A 83 -27.43 10.50 3.76
CA ASP A 83 -26.38 9.83 4.53
C ASP A 83 -26.23 10.37 5.96
N GLY A 84 -27.00 11.40 6.34
CA GLY A 84 -26.91 12.05 7.65
C GLY A 84 -25.57 12.76 7.89
N LEU A 85 -24.94 13.24 6.82
CA LEU A 85 -23.63 13.91 6.84
C LEU A 85 -23.76 15.40 6.56
N SER A 86 -22.74 16.17 6.91
CA SER A 86 -22.64 17.55 6.44
C SER A 86 -22.25 17.60 4.97
N LEU A 87 -22.68 18.64 4.25
CA LEU A 87 -22.30 18.88 2.86
C LEU A 87 -20.78 18.81 2.65
N TYR A 88 -20.00 19.37 3.59
CA TYR A 88 -18.54 19.30 3.55
C TYR A 88 -18.01 17.85 3.57
N ASN A 89 -18.55 16.99 4.43
CA ASN A 89 -18.13 15.60 4.51
C ASN A 89 -18.54 14.82 3.27
N GLU A 90 -19.69 15.15 2.67
CA GLU A 90 -20.14 14.54 1.42
C GLU A 90 -19.31 14.99 0.22
N VAL A 91 -18.92 16.28 0.15
CA VAL A 91 -17.95 16.80 -0.82
C VAL A 91 -16.61 16.05 -0.69
N LYS A 92 -16.10 15.88 0.53
CA LYS A 92 -14.85 15.14 0.76
C LYS A 92 -14.98 13.68 0.32
N LYS A 93 -16.09 13.03 0.65
CA LYS A 93 -16.36 11.64 0.27
C LYS A 93 -16.44 11.48 -1.25
N THR A 94 -17.12 12.38 -1.94
CA THR A 94 -17.26 12.37 -3.40
C THR A 94 -15.96 12.73 -4.13
N LEU A 95 -15.10 13.59 -3.57
CA LEU A 95 -13.75 13.82 -4.12
C LEU A 95 -12.87 12.55 -4.05
N ILE A 96 -13.01 11.75 -2.99
CA ILE A 96 -12.23 10.51 -2.80
C ILE A 96 -12.80 9.36 -3.64
N ARG A 97 -14.13 9.17 -3.64
CA ARG A 97 -14.79 7.98 -4.20
C ARG A 97 -15.43 8.22 -5.58
N GLY A 98 -15.59 9.47 -5.98
CA GLY A 98 -16.42 9.88 -7.12
C GLY A 98 -17.91 9.92 -6.77
N ILE A 99 -18.70 10.58 -7.62
CA ILE A 99 -20.17 10.63 -7.51
C ILE A 99 -20.74 9.28 -7.95
N PRO A 100 -21.63 8.64 -7.16
CA PRO A 100 -22.31 7.42 -7.57
C PRO A 100 -23.11 7.61 -8.86
N LEU A 101 -23.27 6.53 -9.64
CA LEU A 101 -23.93 6.61 -10.94
C LEU A 101 -25.41 7.02 -10.84
N GLU A 102 -26.10 6.73 -9.75
CA GLU A 102 -27.50 7.13 -9.53
C GLU A 102 -27.65 8.66 -9.60
N TYR A 103 -26.73 9.36 -8.95
CA TYR A 103 -26.73 10.82 -8.79
C TYR A 103 -25.99 11.57 -9.91
N ALA A 104 -25.25 10.86 -10.76
CA ALA A 104 -24.46 11.48 -11.83
C ALA A 104 -25.34 11.98 -12.99
N ASN A 105 -25.06 13.19 -13.49
CA ASN A 105 -25.66 13.74 -14.70
C ASN A 105 -25.24 12.92 -15.95
N ALA A 106 -26.03 12.96 -17.03
CA ALA A 106 -25.82 12.25 -18.29
C ALA A 106 -24.43 12.50 -18.89
N LYS A 107 -23.93 13.75 -18.83
CA LYS A 107 -22.57 14.12 -19.28
C LYS A 107 -21.49 13.37 -18.49
N THR A 108 -21.62 13.34 -17.17
CA THR A 108 -20.70 12.67 -16.25
C THR A 108 -20.74 11.15 -16.40
N LYS A 109 -21.95 10.57 -16.58
CA LYS A 109 -22.16 9.14 -16.88
C LYS A 109 -21.47 8.71 -18.17
N ARG A 110 -21.49 9.57 -19.21
CA ARG A 110 -20.81 9.29 -20.50
C ARG A 110 -19.29 9.30 -20.33
N GLN A 111 -18.73 10.27 -19.61
CA GLN A 111 -17.29 10.33 -19.34
C GLN A 111 -16.77 9.15 -18.49
N THR A 112 -17.50 8.74 -17.45
CA THR A 112 -17.07 7.59 -16.60
C THR A 112 -17.12 6.26 -17.37
N ARG A 113 -18.07 6.08 -18.29
CA ARG A 113 -18.08 4.93 -19.22
C ARG A 113 -16.88 4.92 -20.18
N ILE A 114 -16.46 6.09 -20.68
CA ILE A 114 -15.33 6.20 -21.60
C ILE A 114 -14.00 5.91 -20.88
N ARG A 115 -13.85 6.33 -19.62
CA ARG A 115 -12.61 6.17 -18.82
C ARG A 115 -12.34 4.75 -18.27
N LYS A 116 -13.22 3.77 -18.49
CA LYS A 116 -13.02 2.37 -18.06
C LYS A 116 -12.89 1.36 -19.20
N LYS A 117 -12.59 1.79 -20.44
CA LYS A 117 -12.05 0.85 -21.43
C LYS A 117 -10.58 0.61 -21.09
N LEU A 118 -10.30 -0.49 -20.39
CA LEU A 118 -8.94 -1.01 -20.20
C LEU A 118 -8.29 -1.15 -21.58
N THR A 119 -7.03 -0.72 -21.69
CA THR A 119 -6.28 -0.95 -22.94
C THR A 119 -6.19 -2.45 -23.22
N PRO A 120 -6.06 -2.87 -24.48
CA PRO A 120 -5.89 -4.29 -24.82
C PRO A 120 -4.77 -4.96 -24.01
N GLU A 121 -3.67 -4.25 -23.75
CA GLU A 121 -2.54 -4.69 -22.94
C GLU A 121 -2.90 -4.90 -21.46
N GLN A 122 -3.63 -3.95 -20.86
CA GLN A 122 -4.11 -4.09 -19.48
C GLN A 122 -5.09 -5.26 -19.33
N ASN A 123 -5.93 -5.51 -20.33
CA ASN A 123 -6.81 -6.67 -20.37
C ASN A 123 -6.03 -7.98 -20.51
N ALA A 124 -4.99 -8.01 -21.35
CA ALA A 124 -4.13 -9.18 -21.52
C ALA A 124 -3.40 -9.53 -20.21
N LEU A 125 -2.83 -8.54 -19.52
CA LEU A 125 -2.20 -8.73 -18.21
C LEU A 125 -3.17 -9.27 -17.16
N ARG A 126 -4.42 -8.75 -17.15
CA ARG A 126 -5.47 -9.22 -16.25
C ARG A 126 -5.82 -10.69 -16.47
N ARG A 127 -5.96 -11.11 -17.74
CA ARG A 127 -6.20 -12.52 -18.12
C ARG A 127 -5.08 -13.43 -17.60
N ILE A 128 -3.83 -13.03 -17.77
CA ILE A 128 -2.66 -13.80 -17.29
C ILE A 128 -2.67 -13.94 -15.76
N THR A 129 -2.98 -12.89 -15.01
CA THR A 129 -3.07 -12.96 -13.54
C THR A 129 -4.21 -13.86 -13.05
N ASN A 130 -5.36 -13.85 -13.75
CA ASN A 130 -6.50 -14.68 -13.39
C ASN A 130 -6.21 -16.18 -13.66
N ASP A 131 -5.54 -16.50 -14.76
CA ASP A 131 -5.13 -17.89 -15.05
C ASP A 131 -4.14 -18.43 -14.02
N LYS A 132 -3.22 -17.59 -13.52
CA LYS A 132 -2.25 -17.98 -12.48
C LYS A 132 -2.95 -18.21 -11.14
N SER A 133 -3.90 -17.36 -10.77
CA SER A 133 -4.65 -17.51 -9.52
C SER A 133 -5.56 -18.74 -9.56
N GLU A 134 -6.24 -19.00 -10.67
CA GLU A 134 -7.11 -20.17 -10.86
C GLU A 134 -6.33 -21.50 -10.80
N LYS A 135 -5.16 -21.57 -11.44
CA LYS A 135 -4.25 -22.73 -11.32
C LYS A 135 -3.77 -22.94 -9.88
N GLY A 136 -3.52 -21.87 -9.13
CA GLY A 136 -3.18 -21.93 -7.70
C GLY A 136 -4.30 -22.51 -6.86
N VAL A 137 -5.53 -22.00 -7.01
CA VAL A 137 -6.72 -22.46 -6.29
C VAL A 137 -7.03 -23.92 -6.59
N LYS A 138 -6.91 -24.36 -7.85
CA LYS A 138 -7.12 -25.77 -8.25
C LYS A 138 -6.11 -26.72 -7.58
N LYS A 139 -4.84 -26.32 -7.45
CA LYS A 139 -3.81 -27.09 -6.71
C LYS A 139 -4.14 -27.21 -5.22
N VAL A 140 -4.58 -26.12 -4.59
CA VAL A 140 -4.95 -26.09 -3.17
C VAL A 140 -6.16 -27.00 -2.91
N ARG A 141 -7.22 -26.89 -3.71
CA ARG A 141 -8.43 -27.74 -3.62
C ARG A 141 -8.08 -29.23 -3.77
N LYS A 142 -7.23 -29.59 -4.73
CA LYS A 142 -6.78 -30.98 -4.94
C LYS A 142 -5.98 -31.53 -3.74
N LYS A 143 -5.13 -30.72 -3.10
CA LYS A 143 -4.42 -31.09 -1.86
C LYS A 143 -5.38 -31.28 -0.68
N ALA A 144 -6.34 -30.37 -0.50
CA ALA A 144 -7.34 -30.46 0.57
C ALA A 144 -8.21 -31.72 0.43
N ALA A 145 -8.71 -32.01 -0.76
CA ALA A 145 -9.50 -33.22 -1.03
C ALA A 145 -8.73 -34.52 -0.74
N ARG A 146 -7.43 -34.58 -1.08
CA ARG A 146 -6.57 -35.73 -0.76
C ARG A 146 -6.37 -35.92 0.74
N LYS A 147 -6.18 -34.83 1.50
CA LYS A 147 -6.07 -34.89 2.97
C LYS A 147 -7.37 -35.39 3.60
N LEU A 148 -8.51 -34.87 3.17
CA LEU A 148 -9.82 -35.30 3.67
C LEU A 148 -10.07 -36.79 3.40
N LYS A 149 -9.79 -37.27 2.18
CA LYS A 149 -9.92 -38.71 1.85
C LYS A 149 -9.04 -39.61 2.71
N LYS A 150 -7.84 -39.16 3.10
CA LYS A 150 -6.97 -39.90 4.05
C LYS A 150 -7.60 -39.97 5.45
N ILE A 151 -8.16 -38.86 5.93
CA ILE A 151 -8.83 -38.81 7.25
C ILE A 151 -10.05 -39.74 7.28
N ILE A 152 -10.91 -39.68 6.26
CA ILE A 152 -12.09 -40.55 6.15
C ILE A 152 -11.67 -42.03 6.21
N ARG A 153 -10.68 -42.43 5.41
CA ARG A 153 -10.15 -43.82 5.41
C ARG A 153 -9.56 -44.23 6.76
N LYS A 154 -8.89 -43.32 7.47
CA LYS A 154 -8.35 -43.58 8.81
C LYS A 154 -9.47 -43.82 9.82
N ASN A 155 -10.49 -42.96 9.81
CA ASN A 155 -11.64 -43.08 10.72
C ASN A 155 -12.47 -44.34 10.43
N GLU A 156 -12.64 -44.70 9.16
CA GLU A 156 -13.32 -45.94 8.77
C GLU A 156 -12.56 -47.19 9.26
N ARG A 157 -11.22 -47.20 9.13
CA ARG A 157 -10.39 -48.29 9.70
C ARG A 157 -10.51 -48.39 11.21
N LEU A 158 -10.58 -47.25 11.91
CA LEU A 158 -10.77 -47.22 13.36
C LEU A 158 -12.15 -47.74 13.77
N ARG A 159 -13.21 -47.35 13.06
CA ARG A 159 -14.57 -47.89 13.28
C ARG A 159 -14.62 -49.41 13.13
N ARG A 160 -14.09 -49.95 12.02
CA ARG A 160 -14.03 -51.41 11.80
C ARG A 160 -13.19 -52.15 12.83
N ARG A 161 -12.20 -51.49 13.45
CA ARG A 161 -11.40 -52.06 14.53
C ARG A 161 -12.17 -52.07 15.85
N ASN A 162 -12.95 -51.03 16.13
CA ASN A 162 -13.81 -50.95 17.30
C ASN A 162 -15.02 -51.90 17.21
N GLU A 163 -15.53 -52.20 16.01
CA GLU A 163 -16.61 -53.18 15.81
C GLU A 163 -16.15 -54.65 15.92
N ARG A 164 -14.84 -54.91 15.97
CA ARG A 164 -14.25 -56.25 16.12
C ARG A 164 -13.81 -56.56 17.56
N VAL A 165 -13.97 -55.62 18.48
CA VAL A 165 -13.76 -55.77 19.94
C VAL A 165 -15.11 -55.93 20.58
#